data_AF-A0A943DUN2-F1
#
_entry.id   AF-A0A943DUN2-F1
#
_cell.length_a   1.000
_cell.length_b   1.000
_cell.length_c   1.000
_cell.angle_alpha   90.00
_cell.angle_beta   90.00
_cell.angle_gamma   90.00
#
_symmetry.space_group_name_H-M   'P 1'
#
loop_
_entity.id
_entity.type
_entity.pdbx_description
1 polymer ?
#
loop_
_entity_poly.entity_id
_entity_poly.type
_entity_poly.pdbx_seq_one_letter_code
_entity_poly.pdbx_strand_id
1 'polypeptide(L)'
;MENNNSSLYAQKAVESFYLDRPYGIRIDYSRKGFVLFNRKLNLLGMDKWNSIEELPLEEYDNPEEIPVEGVDIQRNSSKVDVFFYTDKSSPYHNGTLDMECLKKYNKYIYRLSVLLGRTL
;
A
#
# COMPACT_ATOMS: atom_id res chain seq x y z
N MET A 1 2.87 29.23 23.19
CA MET A 1 3.21 27.79 23.33
C MET A 1 2.30 26.96 22.41
N GLU A 2 2.36 27.16 21.09
CA GLU A 2 1.42 26.53 20.12
C GLU A 2 2.07 25.47 19.21
N ASN A 3 3.36 25.20 19.35
CA ASN A 3 4.12 24.39 18.36
C ASN A 3 4.21 22.87 18.64
N ASN A 4 3.63 22.34 19.72
CA ASN A 4 3.75 20.91 20.05
C ASN A 4 2.65 20.04 19.44
N ASN A 5 1.44 20.58 19.26
CA ASN A 5 0.30 19.77 18.80
C ASN A 5 0.33 19.55 17.28
N SER A 6 0.71 20.56 16.49
CA SER A 6 0.79 20.48 15.02
C SER A 6 1.82 19.44 14.56
N SER A 7 3.00 19.39 15.21
CA SER A 7 4.03 18.39 14.94
C SER A 7 3.55 16.97 15.23
N LEU A 8 2.81 16.77 16.34
CA LEU A 8 2.26 15.47 16.70
C LEU A 8 1.19 14.99 15.71
N TYR A 9 0.32 15.89 15.24
CA TYR A 9 -0.67 15.55 14.21
C TYR A 9 -0.01 15.18 12.87
N ALA A 10 1.05 15.90 12.46
CA ALA A 10 1.80 15.58 11.26
C ALA A 10 2.48 14.20 11.36
N GLN A 11 3.09 13.89 12.51
CA GLN A 11 3.71 12.59 12.76
C GLN A 11 2.69 11.45 12.69
N LYS A 12 1.53 11.63 13.33
CA LYS A 12 0.43 10.66 13.27
C LYS A 12 -0.10 10.46 11.85
N ALA A 13 -0.19 11.53 11.05
CA ALA A 13 -0.61 11.43 9.66
C ALA A 13 0.38 10.60 8.81
N VAL A 14 1.68 10.76 9.06
CA VAL A 14 2.74 9.97 8.41
C VAL A 14 2.66 8.50 8.83
N GLU A 15 2.54 8.24 10.14
CA GLU A 15 2.41 6.89 10.70
C GLU A 15 1.18 6.17 10.16
N SER A 16 0.00 6.79 10.24
CA SER A 16 -1.24 6.25 9.68
C SER A 16 -1.12 6.01 8.18
N PHE A 17 -0.46 6.89 7.43
CA PHE A 17 -0.24 6.63 6.00
C PHE A 17 0.62 5.38 5.78
N TYR A 18 1.68 5.16 6.55
CA TYR A 18 2.54 3.99 6.38
C TYR A 18 1.98 2.68 6.92
N LEU A 19 1.05 2.74 7.88
CA LEU A 19 0.45 1.57 8.50
C LEU A 19 -0.90 1.19 7.88
N ASP A 20 -1.77 2.17 7.66
CA ASP A 20 -3.18 1.91 7.30
C ASP A 20 -3.39 1.89 5.78
N ARG A 21 -2.52 2.55 5.02
CA ARG A 21 -2.65 2.63 3.56
C ARG A 21 -1.83 1.53 2.86
N PRO A 22 -2.31 0.99 1.74
CA PRO A 22 -1.53 0.03 0.96
C PRO A 22 -0.18 0.59 0.52
N TYR A 23 0.90 -0.06 0.95
CA TYR A 23 2.22 0.11 0.34
C TYR A 23 2.31 -0.67 -0.96
N GLY A 24 1.71 -1.86 -0.96
CA GLY A 24 1.59 -2.68 -2.14
C GLY A 24 0.49 -3.72 -2.06
N ILE A 25 0.36 -4.46 -3.15
CA ILE A 25 -0.50 -5.64 -3.28
C ILE A 25 0.32 -6.79 -3.81
N ARG A 26 0.15 -7.97 -3.21
CA ARG A 26 0.60 -9.24 -3.78
C ARG A 26 -0.58 -9.92 -4.43
N ILE A 27 -0.41 -10.39 -5.66
CA ILE A 27 -1.36 -11.20 -6.40
C ILE A 27 -0.75 -12.58 -6.54
N ASP A 28 -1.47 -13.62 -6.14
CA ASP A 28 -1.07 -15.03 -6.30
C ASP A 28 -2.07 -15.71 -7.24
N TYR A 29 -1.65 -15.89 -8.50
CA TYR A 29 -2.48 -16.52 -9.52
C TYR A 29 -2.68 -18.01 -9.26
N SER A 30 -1.70 -18.68 -8.63
CA SER A 30 -1.80 -20.11 -8.32
C SER A 30 -2.81 -20.41 -7.22
N ARG A 31 -2.93 -19.52 -6.24
CA ARG A 31 -3.85 -19.64 -5.11
C ARG A 31 -5.14 -18.84 -5.30
N LYS A 32 -5.30 -18.16 -6.44
CA LYS A 32 -6.44 -17.31 -6.77
C LYS A 32 -6.79 -16.32 -5.65
N GLY A 33 -5.81 -15.51 -5.29
CA GLY A 33 -6.00 -14.53 -4.24
C GLY A 33 -5.01 -13.39 -4.29
N PHE A 34 -5.22 -12.42 -3.40
CA PHE A 34 -4.33 -11.30 -3.24
C PHE A 34 -4.18 -10.92 -1.77
N VAL A 35 -3.21 -10.09 -1.44
CA VAL A 35 -3.13 -9.46 -0.12
C VAL A 35 -2.59 -8.05 -0.27
N LEU A 36 -3.24 -7.11 0.44
CA LEU A 36 -2.72 -5.75 0.61
C LEU A 36 -1.80 -5.71 1.82
N PHE A 37 -0.67 -5.05 1.66
CA PHE A 37 0.31 -4.91 2.73
C PHE A 37 0.78 -3.46 2.86
N ASN A 38 1.16 -3.10 4.08
CA ASN A 38 1.64 -1.77 4.46
C ASN A 38 3.17 -1.67 4.35
N ARG A 39 3.74 -0.53 4.76
CA ARG A 39 5.19 -0.27 4.65
C ARG A 39 6.04 -1.25 5.47
N LYS A 40 5.45 -1.89 6.49
CA LYS A 40 6.08 -2.91 7.34
C LYS A 40 6.00 -4.33 6.73
N LEU A 41 5.55 -4.44 5.49
CA LEU A 41 5.31 -5.70 4.78
C LEU A 41 4.32 -6.60 5.53
N ASN A 42 3.38 -5.99 6.23
CA ASN A 42 2.36 -6.66 7.03
C ASN A 42 0.96 -6.19 6.62
N LEU A 43 -0.08 -6.81 7.19
CA LEU A 43 -1.46 -6.38 6.97
C LEU A 43 -1.66 -4.91 7.32
N LEU A 44 -2.61 -4.27 6.64
CA LEU A 44 -2.98 -2.88 6.90
C LEU A 44 -3.36 -2.69 8.39
N GLY A 45 -2.88 -1.62 9.00
CA GLY A 45 -3.05 -1.29 10.42
C GLY A 45 -2.07 -1.98 11.38
N MET A 46 -1.22 -2.91 10.91
CA MET A 46 -0.26 -3.60 11.77
C MET A 46 1.10 -2.88 11.84
N ASP A 47 1.56 -2.53 13.03
CA ASP A 47 2.87 -1.86 13.24
C ASP A 47 4.07 -2.82 13.38
N LYS A 48 3.82 -4.13 13.36
CA LYS A 48 4.90 -5.13 13.41
C LYS A 48 5.42 -5.45 12.01
N TRP A 49 6.74 -5.51 11.86
CA TRP A 49 7.38 -6.08 10.66
C TRP A 49 6.97 -7.53 10.44
N ASN A 50 6.74 -7.88 9.17
CA ASN A 50 6.41 -9.24 8.74
C ASN A 50 7.02 -9.52 7.34
N SER A 51 6.74 -10.69 6.79
CA SER A 51 7.07 -11.08 5.42
C SER A 51 5.79 -11.21 4.60
N ILE A 52 5.80 -10.69 3.37
CA ILE A 52 4.67 -10.81 2.45
C ILE A 52 4.33 -12.29 2.18
N GLU A 53 5.32 -13.19 2.25
CA GLU A 53 5.11 -14.63 2.02
C GLU A 53 4.27 -15.32 3.11
N GLU A 54 4.23 -14.73 4.30
CA GLU A 54 3.53 -15.27 5.47
C GLU A 54 2.12 -14.68 5.64
N LEU A 55 1.76 -13.68 4.81
CA LEU A 55 0.47 -13.02 4.93
C LEU A 55 -0.67 -13.90 4.40
N PRO A 56 -1.84 -13.88 5.05
CA PRO A 56 -3.02 -14.55 4.53
C PRO A 56 -3.47 -13.89 3.22
N LEU A 57 -3.84 -14.71 2.24
CA LEU A 57 -4.44 -14.23 1.01
C LEU A 57 -5.95 -14.10 1.19
N GLU A 58 -6.51 -13.01 0.66
CA GLU A 58 -7.91 -12.86 0.36
C GLU A 58 -8.21 -13.61 -0.94
N GLU A 59 -9.17 -14.53 -0.91
CA GLU A 59 -9.61 -15.24 -2.10
C GLU A 59 -10.26 -14.27 -3.09
N TYR A 60 -9.94 -14.42 -4.37
CA TYR A 60 -10.47 -13.60 -5.45
C TYR A 60 -10.55 -14.44 -6.72
N ASP A 61 -11.76 -14.61 -7.27
CA ASP A 61 -12.02 -15.57 -8.34
C ASP A 61 -11.19 -15.32 -9.61
N ASN A 62 -10.95 -14.05 -9.94
CA ASN A 62 -10.28 -13.58 -11.16
C ASN A 62 -9.08 -12.66 -10.86
N PRO A 63 -7.97 -13.17 -10.27
CA PRO A 63 -6.79 -12.36 -9.92
C PRO A 63 -6.17 -11.63 -11.13
N GLU A 64 -6.42 -12.09 -12.36
CA GLU A 64 -5.98 -11.46 -13.61
C GLU A 64 -6.62 -10.09 -13.87
N GLU A 65 -7.77 -9.80 -13.25
CA GLU A 65 -8.43 -8.49 -13.36
C GLU A 65 -7.77 -7.41 -12.50
N ILE A 66 -6.97 -7.81 -11.51
CA ILE A 66 -6.30 -6.88 -10.61
C ILE A 66 -5.23 -6.08 -11.39
N PRO A 67 -5.28 -4.74 -11.39
CA PRO A 67 -4.34 -3.93 -12.15
C PRO A 67 -2.90 -4.14 -11.66
N VAL A 68 -2.04 -4.56 -12.57
CA VAL A 68 -0.59 -4.65 -12.31
C VAL A 68 0.08 -3.32 -12.66
N GLU A 69 -0.34 -2.28 -11.95
CA GLU A 69 0.15 -0.90 -12.13
C GLU A 69 0.67 -0.35 -10.79
N GLY A 70 1.93 0.06 -10.78
CA GLY A 70 2.56 0.64 -9.59
C GLY A 70 3.82 1.42 -9.96
N VAL A 71 4.58 1.79 -8.93
CA VAL A 71 5.90 2.40 -9.09
C VAL A 71 6.98 1.34 -9.30
N ASP A 72 6.88 0.21 -8.58
CA ASP A 72 7.74 -0.96 -8.77
C ASP A 72 6.88 -2.23 -8.88
N ILE A 73 7.30 -3.17 -9.72
CA ILE A 73 6.55 -4.40 -10.00
C ILE A 73 7.55 -5.55 -10.01
N GLN A 74 7.39 -6.48 -9.07
CA GLN A 74 8.24 -7.66 -8.94
C GLN A 74 7.43 -8.90 -9.30
N ARG A 75 7.94 -9.68 -10.27
CA ARG A 75 7.24 -10.86 -10.78
C ARG A 75 8.04 -12.11 -10.40
N ASN A 76 7.36 -13.08 -9.81
CA ASN A 76 7.95 -14.38 -9.52
C ASN A 76 6.96 -15.49 -9.90
N SER A 77 7.25 -16.23 -10.98
CA SER A 77 6.51 -17.43 -11.40
C SER A 77 4.98 -17.23 -11.42
N SER A 78 4.28 -17.56 -10.31
CA SER A 78 2.83 -17.44 -10.15
C SER A 78 2.37 -16.24 -9.28
N LYS A 79 3.29 -15.41 -8.82
CA LYS A 79 3.05 -14.26 -7.94
C LYS A 79 3.54 -12.97 -8.56
N VAL A 80 2.84 -11.88 -8.26
CA VAL A 80 3.24 -10.52 -8.63
C VAL A 80 3.05 -9.60 -7.45
N ASP A 81 4.11 -8.88 -7.09
CA ASP A 81 4.09 -7.84 -6.06
C ASP A 81 4.14 -6.49 -6.75
N VAL A 82 3.17 -5.65 -6.46
CA VAL A 82 3.07 -4.28 -6.97
C VAL A 82 3.23 -3.33 -5.82
N PHE A 83 4.20 -2.42 -5.91
CA PHE A 83 4.47 -1.38 -4.92
C PHE A 83 3.99 -0.04 -5.46
N PHE A 84 3.14 0.66 -4.69
CA PHE A 84 2.50 1.90 -5.13
C PHE A 84 3.38 3.14 -4.93
N TYR A 85 4.43 3.03 -4.12
CA TYR A 85 5.44 4.06 -3.94
C TYR A 85 6.76 3.42 -3.49
N THR A 86 7.84 4.21 -3.49
CA THR A 86 9.15 3.87 -2.93
C THR A 86 9.51 4.90 -1.88
N ASP A 87 10.67 4.75 -1.23
CA ASP A 87 11.20 5.76 -0.31
C ASP A 87 11.27 7.15 -0.93
N LYS A 88 11.48 7.27 -2.25
CA LYS A 88 11.59 8.54 -2.98
C LYS A 88 10.27 9.07 -3.54
N SER A 89 9.26 8.21 -3.70
CA SER A 89 7.95 8.59 -4.24
C SER A 89 6.81 8.49 -3.22
N SER A 90 7.16 8.24 -1.95
CA SER A 90 6.24 8.35 -0.83
C SER A 90 5.71 9.79 -0.75
N PRO A 91 4.40 10.00 -0.53
CA PRO A 91 3.85 11.33 -0.24
C PRO A 91 4.50 12.04 0.94
N TYR A 92 5.22 11.34 1.81
CA TYR A 92 5.91 11.90 2.97
C TYR A 92 7.44 11.74 2.93
N HIS A 93 8.05 11.55 1.75
CA HIS A 93 9.48 11.22 1.64
C HIS A 93 10.42 12.27 2.25
N ASN A 94 10.04 13.55 2.27
CA ASN A 94 10.83 14.67 2.82
C ASN A 94 10.32 15.15 4.20
N GLY A 95 9.55 14.33 4.92
CA GLY A 95 8.94 14.72 6.20
C GLY A 95 7.81 15.76 6.07
N THR A 96 7.51 16.21 4.85
CA THR A 96 6.38 17.08 4.50
C THR A 96 5.54 16.39 3.43
N LEU A 97 4.26 16.76 3.37
CA LEU A 97 3.33 16.18 2.40
C LEU A 97 3.60 16.72 0.99
N ASP A 98 3.97 15.82 0.08
CA ASP A 98 4.02 16.04 -1.36
C ASP A 98 2.68 15.67 -2.00
N MET A 99 1.98 16.70 -2.48
CA MET A 99 0.66 16.56 -3.11
C MET A 99 0.72 15.89 -4.49
N GLU A 100 1.83 15.98 -5.22
CA GLU A 100 1.99 15.32 -6.51
C GLU A 100 2.20 13.82 -6.32
N CYS A 101 3.08 13.44 -5.39
CA CYS A 101 3.26 12.04 -4.98
C CYS A 101 1.93 11.45 -4.46
N LEU A 102 1.19 12.20 -3.62
CA LEU A 102 -0.12 11.76 -3.12
C LEU A 102 -1.14 11.55 -4.24
N LYS A 103 -1.23 12.46 -5.20
CA LYS A 103 -2.14 12.33 -6.36
C LYS A 103 -1.80 11.10 -7.20
N LYS A 104 -0.52 10.86 -7.46
CA LYS A 104 -0.07 9.68 -8.21
C LYS A 104 -0.40 8.40 -7.47
N TYR A 105 -0.13 8.34 -6.17
CA TYR A 105 -0.50 7.23 -5.30
C TYR A 105 -2.01 6.96 -5.34
N ASN A 106 -2.83 7.99 -5.12
CA ASN A 106 -4.29 7.87 -5.09
C ASN A 106 -4.88 7.40 -6.42
N LYS A 107 -4.22 7.62 -7.57
CA LYS A 107 -4.67 7.08 -8.86
C LYS A 107 -4.64 5.56 -8.89
N TYR A 108 -3.62 4.94 -8.30
CA TYR A 108 -3.54 3.47 -8.17
C TYR A 108 -4.59 2.96 -7.19
N ILE A 109 -4.67 3.59 -6.01
CA ILE A 109 -5.59 3.17 -4.95
C ILE A 109 -7.05 3.29 -5.37
N TYR A 110 -7.44 4.36 -6.06
CA TYR A 110 -8.81 4.55 -6.53
C TYR A 110 -9.25 3.47 -7.52
N ARG A 111 -8.37 3.08 -8.45
CA ARG A 111 -8.69 1.98 -9.39
C ARG A 111 -8.89 0.67 -8.65
N LEU A 112 -8.01 0.40 -7.68
CA LEU A 112 -8.07 -0.81 -6.90
C LEU A 112 -9.29 -0.85 -5.95
N SER A 113 -9.64 0.27 -5.32
CA SER A 113 -10.80 0.36 -4.44
C SER A 113 -12.12 0.13 -5.18
N VAL A 114 -12.23 0.64 -6.41
CA VAL A 114 -13.38 0.40 -7.29
C VAL A 114 -13.47 -1.09 -7.66
N LEU A 115 -12.35 -1.72 -8.03
CA LEU A 115 -12.33 -3.14 -8.39
C LEU A 115 -12.71 -4.03 -7.20
N LEU A 116 -12.09 -3.80 -6.04
CA LEU A 116 -12.31 -4.60 -4.84
C LEU A 116 -13.63 -4.26 -4.11
N GLY A 117 -14.35 -3.22 -4.56
CA GLY A 117 -15.62 -2.79 -3.98
C GLY A 117 -15.52 -2.29 -2.53
N ARG A 118 -14.37 -1.76 -2.10
CA ARG A 118 -14.14 -1.30 -0.71
C ARG A 118 -13.26 -0.06 -0.63
N THR A 119 -13.36 0.66 0.49
CA THR A 119 -12.49 1.83 0.75
C THR A 119 -11.08 1.36 1.10
N LEU A 120 -10.08 2.04 0.53
CA LEU A 120 -8.65 1.85 0.73
C LEU A 120 -7.98 3.20 1.00
#